data_AF-A0A562IFF8-F1
#
_entry.id   AF-A0A562IFF8-F1
#
_cell.length_a   1.000
_cell.length_b   1.000
_cell.length_c   1.000
_cell.angle_alpha   90.00
_cell.angle_beta   90.00
_cell.angle_gamma   90.00
#
_symmetry.space_group_name_H-M   'P 1'
#
loop_
_entity.id
_entity.type
_entity.pdbx_description
1 polymer ?
#
loop_
_entity_poly.entity_id
_entity_poly.type
_entity_poly.pdbx_seq_one_letter_code
_entity_poly.pdbx_strand_id
1 'polypeptide(L)' 'MTDLHPAADERELLRQAAAAHTAASDDVETFLRRLPEVPNPADITEYANLLSREELARADRQAAADAAGLQLPSRESE' A
#
# COMPACT_ATOMS: atom_id res chain seq x y z
N MET A 1 34.57 11.67 3.16
CA MET A 1 33.70 10.62 3.71
C MET A 1 32.40 10.70 2.93
N THR A 2 32.16 9.73 2.05
CA THR A 2 30.94 9.69 1.24
C THR A 2 29.78 9.28 2.15
N ASP A 3 28.72 10.09 2.14
CA ASP A 3 27.45 9.86 2.81
C ASP A 3 26.76 8.62 2.22
N LEU A 4 27.20 7.43 2.63
CA LEU A 4 26.67 6.13 2.21
C LEU A 4 25.45 5.70 3.03
N HIS A 5 25.07 6.50 4.03
CA HIS A 5 24.03 6.15 4.99
C HIS A 5 22.57 6.45 4.55
N PRO A 6 22.24 7.57 3.88
CA PRO A 6 20.83 7.90 3.59
C PRO A 6 20.15 6.89 2.64
N ALA A 7 20.87 6.44 1.61
CA ALA A 7 20.32 5.51 0.61
C ALA A 7 20.03 4.10 1.15
N ALA A 8 20.68 3.68 2.25
CA ALA A 8 20.40 2.39 2.89
C ALA A 8 19.09 2.45 3.69
N ASP A 9 18.87 3.55 4.41
CA ASP A 9 17.66 3.79 5.20
C ASP A 9 16.44 3.97 4.30
N GLU A 10 16.56 4.70 3.19
CA GLU A 10 15.48 4.88 2.20
C GLU A 10 15.00 3.55 1.59
N ARG A 11 15.94 2.64 1.27
CA ARG A 11 15.60 1.32 0.74
C ARG A 11 14.90 0.45 1.77
N GLU A 12 15.29 0.55 3.05
CA GLU A 12 14.63 -0.19 4.11
C GLU A 12 13.22 0.36 4.39
N LEU A 13 13.06 1.68 4.43
CA LEU A 13 11.75 2.33 4.53
C LEU A 13 10.83 1.91 3.36
N LEU A 14 11.37 1.86 2.15
CA LEU A 14 10.62 1.36 0.99
C LEU A 14 10.20 -0.12 1.16
N ARG A 15 11.08 -1.00 1.66
CA ARG A 15 10.72 -2.40 1.93
C ARG A 15 9.59 -2.51 2.94
N GLN A 16 9.65 -1.71 4.00
CA GLN A 16 8.62 -1.70 5.05
C GLN A 16 7.28 -1.18 4.50
N ALA A 17 7.29 -0.09 3.74
CA ALA A 17 6.09 0.45 3.12
C ALA A 17 5.48 -0.52 2.09
N ALA A 18 6.32 -1.23 1.32
CA ALA A 18 5.87 -2.26 0.39
C ALA A 18 5.24 -3.47 1.11
N ALA A 19 5.83 -3.90 2.23
CA ALA A 19 5.26 -4.97 3.05
C ALA A 19 3.93 -4.55 3.68
N ALA A 20 3.81 -3.32 4.18
CA ALA A 20 2.58 -2.79 4.75
C ALA A 20 1.45 -2.72 3.71
N HIS A 21 1.74 -2.23 2.51
CA HIS A 21 0.77 -2.22 1.41
C HIS A 21 0.34 -3.64 1.03
N THR A 22 1.28 -4.59 0.96
CA THR A 22 0.97 -6.00 0.67
C THR A 22 0.04 -6.61 1.71
N ALA A 23 0.30 -6.35 3.00
CA ALA A 23 -0.57 -6.81 4.09
C ALA A 23 -1.97 -6.19 4.00
N ALA A 24 -2.07 -4.89 3.71
CA ALA A 24 -3.36 -4.22 3.54
C ALA A 24 -4.16 -4.77 2.33
N SER A 25 -3.47 -5.10 1.22
CA SER A 25 -4.11 -5.76 0.08
C SER A 25 -4.58 -7.19 0.41
N ASP A 26 -3.81 -7.94 1.21
CA ASP A 26 -4.20 -9.30 1.67
C ASP A 26 -5.42 -9.26 2.60
N ASP A 27 -5.54 -8.22 3.45
CA ASP A 27 -6.73 -8.02 4.28
C ASP A 27 -7.99 -7.78 3.42
N VAL A 28 -7.88 -6.95 2.37
CA VAL A 28 -8.97 -6.72 1.39
C VAL A 28 -9.35 -8.04 0.70
N GLU A 29 -8.36 -8.78 0.19
CA GLU A 29 -8.60 -10.07 -0.47
C GLU A 29 -9.28 -11.08 0.47
N THR A 30 -8.78 -11.20 1.70
CA THR A 30 -9.31 -12.10 2.72
C THR A 30 -10.77 -11.77 3.04
N PHE A 31 -11.11 -10.47 3.14
CA PHE A 31 -12.48 -10.03 3.32
C PHE A 31 -13.37 -10.40 2.12
N LEU A 32 -12.91 -10.17 0.89
CA LEU A 32 -13.69 -10.48 -0.31
C LEU A 32 -13.93 -12.00 -0.48
N ARG A 33 -12.96 -12.85 -0.11
CA ARG A 33 -13.13 -14.32 -0.17
C ARG A 33 -14.21 -14.84 0.78
N ARG A 34 -14.52 -14.13 1.87
CA ARG A 34 -15.56 -14.50 2.85
C ARG A 34 -16.86 -13.73 2.70
N LEU A 35 -16.94 -12.79 1.75
CA LEU A 35 -18.09 -11.92 1.57
C LEU A 35 -19.32 -12.75 1.16
N PRO A 36 -20.49 -12.57 1.80
CA PRO A 36 -21.72 -13.23 1.38
C PRO A 36 -22.21 -12.69 0.03
N GLU A 37 -23.05 -13.46 -0.66
CA GLU A 37 -23.65 -13.07 -1.95
C GLU A 37 -24.44 -11.75 -1.85
N VAL A 38 -25.10 -11.51 -0.70
CA VAL A 38 -25.80 -10.27 -0.41
C VAL A 38 -25.17 -9.61 0.82
N PRO A 39 -24.30 -8.60 0.64
CA PRO A 39 -23.65 -7.91 1.75
C PRO A 39 -24.66 -7.07 2.54
N ASN A 40 -24.50 -7.06 3.86
CA ASN A 40 -25.25 -6.18 4.74
C ASN A 40 -24.49 -4.83 4.92
N PRO A 41 -25.11 -3.82 5.56
CA PRO A 41 -24.47 -2.52 5.76
C PRO A 41 -23.15 -2.55 6.56
N ALA A 42 -22.97 -3.52 7.47
CA ALA A 42 -21.71 -3.70 8.20
C ALA A 42 -20.60 -4.21 7.27
N ASP A 43 -20.90 -5.13 6.35
CA ASP A 43 -19.95 -5.61 5.34
C ASP A 43 -19.48 -4.46 4.44
N ILE A 44 -20.39 -3.59 4.01
CA ILE A 44 -20.07 -2.41 3.20
C ILE A 44 -19.14 -1.45 3.98
N THR A 45 -19.42 -1.26 5.28
CA THR A 45 -18.60 -0.40 6.15
C THR A 45 -17.21 -0.98 6.37
N GLU A 46 -17.11 -2.29 6.58
CA GLU A 46 -15.84 -2.99 6.72
C GLU A 46 -15.01 -2.88 5.45
N TYR A 47 -15.62 -3.10 4.28
CA TYR A 47 -14.96 -2.96 3.00
C TYR A 47 -14.42 -1.53 2.78
N ALA A 48 -15.22 -0.51 3.07
CA ALA A 48 -14.79 0.88 2.97
C ALA A 48 -13.56 1.17 3.86
N ASN A 49 -13.56 0.68 5.10
CA ASN A 49 -12.43 0.85 6.01
C ASN A 49 -11.17 0.12 5.54
N LEU A 50 -11.32 -1.09 5.00
CA LEU A 50 -10.21 -1.85 4.43
C LEU A 50 -9.61 -1.12 3.21
N LEU A 51 -10.47 -0.63 2.32
CA LEU A 51 -10.04 0.11 1.13
C LEU A 51 -9.31 1.40 1.49
N SER A 52 -9.82 2.20 2.44
CA SER A 52 -9.13 3.42 2.88
C SER A 52 -7.76 3.14 3.50
N ARG A 53 -7.58 2.00 4.18
CA ARG A 53 -6.27 1.60 4.72
C ARG A 53 -5.31 1.16 3.61
N GLU A 54 -5.80 0.42 2.62
CA GLU A 54 -5.00 0.01 1.46
C GLU A 54 -4.53 1.22 0.65
N GLU A 55 -5.42 2.21 0.42
CA GLU A 55 -5.11 3.45 -0.28
C GLU A 55 -4.05 4.28 0.44
N LEU A 56 -4.16 4.39 1.77
CA LEU A 56 -3.14 5.05 2.59
C LEU A 56 -1.78 4.34 2.48
N ALA A 57 -1.76 3.00 2.64
CA ALA A 57 -0.53 2.22 2.52
C ALA A 57 0.07 2.30 1.10
N ARG A 58 -0.77 2.40 0.07
CA ARG A 58 -0.34 2.64 -1.32
C ARG A 58 0.34 3.99 -1.46
N ALA A 59 -0.23 5.05 -0.88
CA ALA A 59 0.34 6.39 -0.90
C ALA A 59 1.69 6.45 -0.17
N ASP A 60 1.78 5.82 1.01
CA ASP A 60 3.03 5.73 1.79
C ASP A 60 4.12 4.98 1.02
N ARG A 61 3.77 3.86 0.38
CA ARG A 61 4.69 3.11 -0.49
C ARG A 61 5.17 3.96 -1.67
N GLN A 62 4.29 4.75 -2.28
CA GLN A 62 4.67 5.64 -3.38
C GLN A 62 5.64 6.72 -2.90
N ALA A 63 5.34 7.39 -1.78
CA ALA A 63 6.22 8.38 -1.19
C ALA A 63 7.61 7.81 -0.83
N ALA A 64 7.65 6.59 -0.28
CA ALA A 64 8.91 5.90 0.01
C ALA A 64 9.69 5.53 -1.27
N ALA A 65 8.99 5.17 -2.35
CA ALA A 65 9.62 4.89 -3.64
C ALA A 65 10.24 6.15 -4.24
N ASP A 66 9.52 7.27 -4.20
CA ASP A 66 10.01 8.57 -4.66
C ASP A 66 11.24 9.03 -3.85
N ALA A 67 11.21 8.87 -2.52
CA ALA A 67 12.36 9.16 -1.66
C ALA A 67 13.58 8.29 -1.99
N ALA A 68 13.37 7.01 -2.33
CA ALA A 68 14.43 6.09 -2.77
C ALA A 68 14.87 6.30 -4.23
N GLY A 69 14.35 7.32 -4.93
CA GLY A 69 14.66 7.63 -6.32
C GLY A 69 14.02 6.69 -7.35
N LEU A 70 13.03 5.88 -6.95
CA LEU A 70 12.28 4.97 -7.81
C LEU A 70 10.97 5.63 -8.27
N GLN A 71 11.08 6.56 -9.22
CA GLN A 71 9.89 7.14 -9.86
C GLN A 71 9.25 6.11 -10.80
N LEU A 72 8.06 5.66 -10.45
CA LEU A 72 7.26 4.79 -11.31
C LEU A 72 6.47 5.65 -12.29
N PRO A 73 6.46 5.32 -13.60
CA PRO A 73 5.57 5.99 -14.53
C PRO A 73 4.12 5.71 -14.10
N SER A 74 3.35 6.77 -13.87
CA SER A 74 1.91 6.67 -13.65
C SER A 74 1.26 6.00 -14.86
N ARG A 75 0.34 5.06 -14.62
CA ARG A 75 -0.42 4.37 -15.66
C ARG A 75 -1.36 5.29 -16.47
N GLU A 76 -1.43 6.58 -16.15
CA GLU A 76 -2.27 7.58 -16.82
C GLU A 76 -1.65 8.14 -18.11
N SER A 77 -0.77 7.39 -18.77
CA SER A 77 -0.17 7.75 -20.07
C SER A 77 -0.65 6.81 -21.16
N GLU A 78 -1.94 6.90 -21.52
CA GLU A 78 -2.49 6.49 -22.82
C GLU A 78 -3.53 7.51 -23.29
#